data_AF-A0A2M8CWZ6-F1
#
_entry.id   AF-A0A2M8CWZ6-F1
#
_cell.length_a   1.000
_cell.length_b   1.000
_cell.length_c   1.000
_cell.angle_alpha   90.00
_cell.angle_beta   90.00
_cell.angle_gamma   90.00
#
_symmetry.space_group_name_H-M   'P 1'
#
loop_
_entity.id
_entity.type
_entity.pdbx_description
1 polymer ?
#
loop_
_entity_poly.entity_id
_entity_poly.type
_entity_poly.pdbx_seq_one_letter_code
_entity_poly.pdbx_strand_id
1 'polypeptide(L)'
;MEAGILIQEIKTHGLDIQVIDGNLHVRPRDRITESIRQAIQGQKRALVDFIEAYEERAAIMEFDGGMSRQEAEAEAFKDCVALCGEYKP
;
A
#
# COMPACT_ATOMS: atom_id res chain seq x y z
N MET A 1 -1.16 -8.20 -12.01
CA MET A 1 -1.92 -7.28 -11.15
C MET A 1 -0.90 -6.39 -10.47
N GLU A 2 -1.09 -5.09 -10.46
CA GLU A 2 -0.16 -4.13 -9.85
C GLU A 2 -0.42 -4.03 -8.35
N ALA A 3 0.62 -3.73 -7.56
CA ALA A 3 0.53 -3.68 -6.09
C ALA A 3 -0.54 -2.69 -5.61
N GLY A 4 -0.68 -1.53 -6.26
CA GLY A 4 -1.71 -0.54 -5.93
C GLY A 4 -3.14 -1.06 -6.09
N ILE A 5 -3.41 -1.85 -7.14
CA ILE A 5 -4.72 -2.48 -7.37
C ILE A 5 -5.00 -3.52 -6.29
N LEU A 6 -4.00 -4.33 -5.94
CA LEU A 6 -4.13 -5.34 -4.89
C LEU A 6 -4.37 -4.70 -3.51
N ILE A 7 -3.75 -3.57 -3.21
CA ILE A 7 -4.01 -2.82 -1.96
C ILE A 7 -5.45 -2.32 -1.90
N GLN A 8 -5.98 -1.79 -3.01
CA GLN A 8 -7.39 -1.38 -3.07
C GLN A 8 -8.35 -2.57 -2.91
N GLU A 9 -8.04 -3.70 -3.52
CA GLU A 9 -8.82 -4.94 -3.39
C GLU A 9 -8.83 -5.42 -1.93
N ILE A 10 -7.66 -5.48 -1.28
CA ILE A 10 -7.52 -5.82 0.14
C ILE A 10 -8.38 -4.88 1.01
N LYS A 11 -8.27 -3.55 0.80
CA LYS A 11 -9.07 -2.55 1.53
C LYS A 11 -10.58 -2.71 1.29
N THR A 12 -10.99 -2.99 0.05
CA THR A 12 -12.40 -3.23 -0.32
C THR A 12 -12.96 -4.50 0.35
N HIS A 13 -12.12 -5.50 0.55
CA HIS A 13 -12.46 -6.70 1.34
C HIS A 13 -12.49 -6.45 2.85
N GLY A 14 -12.32 -5.20 3.30
CA GLY A 14 -12.32 -4.81 4.70
C GLY A 14 -11.09 -5.33 5.44
N LEU A 15 -9.98 -5.52 4.72
CA LEU A 15 -8.68 -5.82 5.28
C LEU A 15 -7.82 -4.56 5.28
N ASP A 16 -7.06 -4.38 6.35
CA ASP A 16 -5.98 -3.42 6.45
C ASP A 16 -4.64 -4.14 6.20
N ILE A 17 -3.70 -3.41 5.60
CA ILE A 17 -2.37 -3.91 5.23
C ILE A 17 -1.32 -2.86 5.56
N GLN A 18 -0.28 -3.28 6.28
CA GLN A 18 0.79 -2.42 6.76
C GLN A 18 2.13 -3.14 6.67
N VAL A 19 3.23 -2.39 6.60
CA VAL A 19 4.59 -2.91 6.79
C VAL A 19 5.04 -2.53 8.20
N ILE A 20 5.42 -3.53 9.00
CA ILE A 20 5.94 -3.36 10.37
C ILE A 20 7.25 -4.13 10.44
N ASP A 21 8.35 -3.46 10.78
CA ASP A 21 9.70 -4.04 10.86
C ASP A 21 10.07 -4.86 9.60
N GLY A 22 9.74 -4.32 8.41
CA GLY A 22 9.98 -4.97 7.11
C GLY A 22 9.08 -6.18 6.82
N ASN A 23 8.09 -6.46 7.67
CA ASN A 23 7.14 -7.55 7.50
C ASN A 23 5.75 -7.02 7.13
N LEU A 24 5.07 -7.77 6.26
CA LEU A 24 3.72 -7.44 5.83
C LEU A 24 2.70 -7.97 6.85
N HIS A 25 1.95 -7.06 7.46
CA HIS A 25 0.88 -7.35 8.40
C HIS A 25 -0.47 -7.08 7.74
N VAL A 26 -1.35 -8.09 7.72
CA VAL A 26 -2.71 -7.99 7.17
C VAL A 26 -3.72 -8.36 8.24
N ARG A 27 -4.74 -7.52 8.42
CA ARG A 27 -5.75 -7.66 9.48
C ARG A 27 -7.15 -7.29 8.97
N PRO A 28 -8.24 -7.85 9.51
CA PRO A 28 -8.26 -8.92 10.50
C PRO A 28 -8.02 -10.29 9.85
N ARG A 29 -7.35 -11.19 10.58
CA ARG A 29 -6.82 -12.46 10.04
C ARG A 29 -7.91 -13.43 9.55
N ASP A 30 -9.07 -13.40 10.18
CA ASP A 30 -10.24 -14.23 9.89
C ASP A 30 -10.87 -13.94 8.53
N ARG A 31 -10.63 -12.74 7.98
CA ARG A 31 -11.13 -12.34 6.64
C ARG A 31 -10.15 -12.63 5.51
N ILE A 32 -8.96 -13.14 5.81
CA ILE A 32 -7.95 -13.49 4.80
C ILE A 32 -8.35 -14.82 4.16
N THR A 33 -9.00 -14.75 3.01
CA THR A 33 -9.30 -15.92 2.18
C THR A 33 -8.02 -16.50 1.56
N GLU A 34 -8.10 -17.74 1.07
CA GLU A 34 -6.97 -18.36 0.37
C GLU A 34 -6.58 -17.61 -0.92
N SER A 35 -7.55 -17.07 -1.65
CA SER A 35 -7.27 -16.25 -2.84
C SER A 35 -6.48 -14.99 -2.50
N ILE A 36 -6.87 -14.27 -1.45
CA ILE A 36 -6.18 -13.07 -0.97
C ILE A 36 -4.78 -13.43 -0.47
N ARG A 37 -4.65 -14.55 0.26
CA ARG A 37 -3.34 -15.05 0.70
C ARG A 37 -2.40 -15.29 -0.47
N GLN A 38 -2.86 -15.98 -1.52
CA GLN A 38 -2.03 -16.28 -2.69
C GLN A 38 -1.68 -15.01 -3.47
N ALA A 39 -2.62 -14.07 -3.62
CA ALA A 39 -2.36 -12.78 -4.26
C ALA A 39 -1.27 -11.99 -3.51
N ILE A 40 -1.37 -11.91 -2.17
CA ILE A 40 -0.37 -11.26 -1.32
C ILE A 40 0.99 -11.96 -1.44
N GLN A 41 1.03 -13.29 -1.38
CA GLN A 41 2.29 -14.04 -1.48
C GLN A 41 2.98 -13.85 -2.83
N GLY A 42 2.21 -13.84 -3.93
CA GLY A 42 2.73 -13.64 -5.28
C GLY A 42 3.30 -12.24 -5.54
N GLN A 43 2.92 -11.25 -4.72
CA GLN A 43 3.34 -9.86 -4.88
C GLN A 43 3.97 -9.26 -3.62
N LYS A 44 4.38 -10.08 -2.64
CA LYS A 44 4.80 -9.60 -1.32
C LYS A 44 5.83 -8.48 -1.40
N ARG A 45 6.87 -8.64 -2.23
CA ARG A 45 7.92 -7.63 -2.40
C ARG A 45 7.36 -6.32 -2.96
N ALA A 46 6.61 -6.38 -4.05
CA ALA A 46 5.99 -5.20 -4.65
C ALA A 46 5.02 -4.48 -3.70
N LEU A 47 4.30 -5.22 -2.85
CA LEU A 47 3.46 -4.63 -1.82
C LEU A 47 4.27 -3.90 -0.74
N VAL A 48 5.37 -4.50 -0.28
CA VAL A 48 6.26 -3.85 0.69
C VAL A 48 6.84 -2.56 0.10
N ASP A 49 7.42 -2.66 -1.10
CA ASP A 49 8.03 -1.51 -1.79
C ASP A 49 7.00 -0.38 -2.00
N PHE A 50 5.76 -0.72 -2.38
CA PHE A 50 4.69 0.25 -2.55
C PHE A 50 4.30 0.91 -1.21
N ILE A 51 4.10 0.12 -0.15
CA ILE A 51 3.65 0.64 1.15
C ILE A 51 4.71 1.54 1.77
N GLU A 52 5.99 1.16 1.68
CA GLU A 52 7.09 1.99 2.18
C GLU A 52 7.19 3.32 1.42
N ALA A 53 7.13 3.28 0.09
CA ALA A 53 7.14 4.50 -0.73
C ALA A 53 5.93 5.39 -0.45
N TYR A 54 4.76 4.79 -0.23
CA TYR A 54 3.54 5.51 0.13
C TYR A 54 3.69 6.21 1.50
N GLU A 55 4.16 5.50 2.53
CA GLU A 55 4.32 6.06 3.87
C GLU A 55 5.37 7.18 3.90
N GLU A 56 6.51 7.00 3.19
CA GLU A 56 7.54 8.02 3.07
C GLU A 56 7.00 9.29 2.41
N ARG A 57 6.28 9.15 1.29
CA ARG A 57 5.68 10.29 0.58
C ARG A 57 4.61 10.98 1.41
N ALA A 58 3.74 10.23 2.06
CA ALA A 58 2.72 10.79 2.95
C ALA A 58 3.37 11.58 4.09
N ALA A 59 4.45 11.07 4.68
CA ALA A 59 5.19 11.79 5.71
C ALA A 59 5.82 13.09 5.18
N ILE A 60 6.45 13.07 3.99
CA ILE A 60 7.00 14.28 3.36
C ILE A 60 5.90 15.32 3.10
N MET A 61 4.77 14.91 2.52
CA MET A 61 3.66 15.82 2.24
C MET A 61 3.02 16.41 3.51
N GLU A 62 2.95 15.63 4.58
CA GLU A 62 2.47 16.07 5.89
C GLU A 62 3.42 17.08 6.53
N PHE A 63 4.68 16.71 6.74
CA PHE A 63 5.63 17.50 7.54
C PHE A 63 6.29 18.63 6.76
N ASP A 64 6.70 18.38 5.51
CA ASP A 64 7.37 19.37 4.68
C ASP A 64 6.36 20.15 3.82
N GLY A 65 5.29 19.48 3.37
CA GLY A 65 4.23 20.08 2.55
C GLY A 65 3.14 20.80 3.35
N GLY A 66 3.07 20.60 4.67
CA GLY A 66 2.07 21.21 5.55
C GLY A 66 0.63 20.73 5.31
N MET A 67 0.44 19.59 4.62
CA MET A 67 -0.87 18.97 4.43
C MET A 67 -1.35 18.30 5.72
N SER A 68 -2.67 18.16 5.89
CA SER A 68 -3.16 17.24 6.91
C SER A 68 -2.79 15.79 6.54
N ARG A 69 -2.65 14.91 7.54
CA ARG A 69 -2.36 13.48 7.30
C ARG A 69 -3.29 12.85 6.26
N GLN A 70 -4.58 13.16 6.33
CA GLN A 70 -5.57 12.63 5.40
C GLN A 70 -5.35 13.10 3.95
N GLU A 71 -5.01 14.36 3.76
CA GLU A 71 -4.69 14.92 2.43
C GLU A 71 -3.38 14.34 1.89
N ALA A 72 -2.35 14.27 2.74
CA ALA A 72 -1.05 13.72 2.41
C ALA A 72 -1.14 12.25 1.96
N GLU A 73 -1.90 11.41 2.70
CA GLU A 73 -2.17 10.03 2.32
C GLU A 73 -2.91 9.92 0.98
N ALA A 74 -3.90 10.77 0.74
CA ALA A 74 -4.64 10.75 -0.52
C ALA A 74 -3.77 11.09 -1.73
N GLU A 75 -2.91 12.11 -1.61
CA GLU A 75 -1.98 12.51 -2.69
C GLU A 75 -0.83 11.51 -2.86
N ALA A 76 -0.23 11.03 -1.77
CA ALA A 76 0.80 10.00 -1.82
C ALA A 76 0.31 8.72 -2.51
N PHE A 77 -0.94 8.31 -2.25
CA PHE A 77 -1.52 7.15 -2.91
C PHE A 77 -1.65 7.37 -4.43
N LYS A 78 -2.14 8.54 -4.87
CA LYS A 78 -2.24 8.86 -6.31
C LYS A 78 -0.88 8.81 -6.98
N ASP A 79 0.12 9.41 -6.35
CA ASP A 79 1.48 9.46 -6.88
C ASP A 79 2.13 8.07 -6.95
N CYS A 80 1.99 7.24 -5.91
CA CYS A 80 2.52 5.87 -5.92
C CYS A 80 1.85 5.01 -6.99
N VAL A 81 0.54 5.16 -7.21
CA VAL A 81 -0.17 4.45 -8.28
C VAL A 81 0.30 4.92 -9.66
N ALA A 82 0.45 6.23 -9.86
CA ALA A 82 0.95 6.79 -11.12
C ALA A 82 2.38 6.28 -11.43
N LEU A 83 3.25 6.25 -10.43
CA LEU A 83 4.62 5.75 -10.56
C LEU A 83 4.67 4.25 -10.82
N CYS A 84 3.76 3.45 -10.25
CA CYS A 84 3.67 2.02 -10.55
C CYS A 84 3.30 1.72 -12.02
N GLY A 85 2.54 2.60 -12.68
CA GLY A 85 2.24 2.49 -14.11
C GLY A 85 3.42 2.87 -15.03
N GLU A 86 4.39 3.63 -14.52
CA GLU A 86 5.60 4.05 -15.24
C GLU A 86 6.87 3.27 -14.86
N TYR A 87 6.83 2.48 -13.77
CA TYR A 87 7.98 1.72 -13.28
C TYR A 87 8.35 0.57 -14.24
N LYS A 88 9.20 0.89 -15.22
CA LYS A 88 9.98 -0.11 -15.96
C LYS A 88 11.28 -0.37 -15.19
N PRO A 89 11.65 -1.65 -14.97
CA PRO A 89 12.86 -2.04 -14.23
C PRO A 89 14.14 -1.53 -14.88
#